data_AF-A0AAD6LJK5-F1
#
_entry.id   AF-A0AAD6LJK5-F1
#
_cell.length_a   1.000
_cell.length_b   1.000
_cell.length_c   1.000
_cell.angle_alpha   90.00
_cell.angle_beta   90.00
_cell.angle_gamma   90.00
#
_symmetry.space_group_name_H-M   'P 1'
#
loop_
_entity.id
_entity.type
_entity.pdbx_description
1 polymer ?
#
loop_
_entity_poly.entity_id
_entity_poly.type
_entity_poly.pdbx_seq_one_letter_code
_entity_poly.pdbx_strand_id
1 'polypeptide(L)'
;MASDDATQSLLPDEKNALQRRRFRQPMNVNATEIKHPEQDGNSSLKWLESLLENQDCSFKKVFLVLAMYLGVGTLCFSLIMNQIEGKKTNGIVDAVYFSVVTMTTVGYGDLVPHTTLAKLLSCVYVFAGMALGGIILSKAADYIVEKQEILLVRAMHMNEETCLSEILEEVETHKVKYKFLLALILLFLLIIVGTIFLYLVESFEFVDAFYCVCSSITTLGYGDDSFSTRAGRVFAVFWILSSTICLAQFFLYLAELYTEKRQRLLVKRVLARNVTASDLEEADIDHDKTVR
;
A
#
# COMPACT_ATOMS: atom_id res chain seq x y z
N MET A 1 -23.07 -74.86 48.12
CA MET A 1 -21.85 -74.95 48.96
C MET A 1 -20.69 -74.75 48.00
N ALA A 2 -20.28 -73.49 47.79
CA ALA A 2 -19.19 -72.84 48.52
C ALA A 2 -17.88 -73.61 48.29
N SER A 3 -16.84 -73.07 47.65
CA SER A 3 -16.24 -71.74 47.84
C SER A 3 -15.18 -71.44 46.76
N ASP A 4 -15.12 -70.17 46.34
CA ASP A 4 -13.96 -69.24 46.13
C ASP A 4 -12.56 -69.86 45.95
N ASP A 5 -11.64 -69.37 45.13
CA ASP A 5 -11.25 -67.97 44.93
C ASP A 5 -10.32 -67.81 43.69
N ALA A 6 -10.12 -66.56 43.30
CA ALA A 6 -9.47 -66.01 42.12
C ALA A 6 -8.04 -66.46 41.81
N THR A 7 -7.69 -66.44 40.52
CA THR A 7 -6.31 -66.15 40.08
C THR A 7 -6.33 -65.17 38.92
N GLN A 8 -5.59 -64.10 39.15
CA GLN A 8 -5.52 -62.83 38.46
C GLN A 8 -4.32 -62.82 37.51
N SER A 9 -4.47 -62.10 36.39
CA SER A 9 -3.46 -61.27 35.70
C SER A 9 -2.06 -61.85 35.42
N LEU A 10 -1.77 -62.07 34.13
CA LEU A 10 -0.41 -62.07 33.57
C LEU A 10 -0.27 -60.90 32.57
N LEU A 11 0.31 -59.80 33.03
CA LEU A 11 1.04 -58.82 32.20
C LEU A 11 2.54 -59.14 32.32
N PRO A 12 3.33 -58.91 31.27
CA PRO A 12 4.69 -58.43 31.48
C PRO A 12 4.95 -57.10 30.75
N ASP A 13 5.15 -56.08 31.59
CA ASP A 13 5.98 -54.88 31.50
C ASP A 13 6.66 -54.51 30.15
N GLU A 14 6.11 -53.45 29.54
CA GLU A 14 6.89 -52.40 28.88
C GLU A 14 7.92 -51.80 29.84
N LYS A 15 9.20 -52.20 29.77
CA LYS A 15 10.30 -51.34 30.29
C LYS A 15 11.74 -51.60 29.85
N ASN A 16 12.00 -52.41 28.82
CA ASN A 16 13.39 -52.79 28.48
C ASN A 16 13.80 -52.64 27.00
N ALA A 17 13.22 -51.70 26.24
CA ALA A 17 13.64 -51.43 24.86
C ALA A 17 14.45 -50.13 24.66
N LEU A 18 14.72 -49.36 25.73
CA LEU A 18 15.37 -48.05 25.66
C LEU A 18 16.91 -48.04 25.85
N GLN A 19 17.61 -49.16 25.67
CA GLN A 19 19.06 -49.22 25.97
C GLN A 19 19.99 -49.82 24.91
N ARG A 20 19.58 -49.92 23.63
CA ARG A 20 20.46 -50.40 22.55
C ARG A 20 20.44 -49.56 21.28
N ARG A 21 20.76 -48.26 21.36
CA ARG A 21 21.25 -47.50 20.19
C ARG A 21 22.24 -46.41 20.61
N ARG A 22 23.46 -46.82 20.96
CA ARG A 22 24.66 -45.96 20.90
C ARG A 22 25.82 -46.75 20.30
N PHE A 23 26.62 -46.05 19.49
CA PHE A 23 27.82 -46.47 18.75
C PHE A 23 27.61 -46.98 17.32
N ARG A 24 27.30 -46.04 16.42
CA ARG A 24 27.93 -45.96 15.10
C ARG A 24 28.62 -44.59 15.01
N GLN A 25 29.96 -44.58 14.99
CA GLN A 25 30.75 -43.41 14.60
C GLN A 25 30.55 -43.15 13.10
N PRO A 26 30.31 -41.91 12.66
CA PRO A 26 30.71 -41.47 11.34
C PRO A 26 32.16 -40.98 11.37
N MET A 27 32.88 -41.37 10.34
CA MET A 27 34.29 -41.06 10.07
C MET A 27 34.49 -39.55 9.92
N ASN A 28 35.48 -38.98 10.61
CA ASN A 28 35.92 -37.60 10.42
C ASN A 28 36.53 -37.44 9.02
N VAL A 29 35.78 -36.80 8.12
CA VAL A 29 36.34 -36.20 6.91
C VAL A 29 36.53 -34.72 7.22
N ASN A 30 37.79 -34.28 7.28
CA ASN A 30 38.14 -32.87 7.35
C ASN A 30 37.75 -32.20 6.02
N ALA A 31 36.52 -31.71 5.93
CA ALA A 31 36.16 -30.73 4.93
C ALA A 31 36.60 -29.36 5.46
N THR A 32 37.63 -28.80 4.83
CA THR A 32 38.03 -27.41 5.00
C THR A 32 36.81 -26.50 4.82
N GLU A 33 36.32 -25.97 5.93
CA GLU A 33 35.27 -24.98 5.97
C GLU A 33 35.82 -23.70 5.33
N ILE A 34 35.47 -23.46 4.07
CA ILE A 34 35.71 -22.17 3.42
C ILE A 34 34.81 -21.18 4.14
N LYS A 35 35.39 -20.45 5.09
CA LYS A 35 34.80 -19.28 5.74
C LYS A 35 34.57 -18.22 4.65
N HIS A 36 33.38 -18.19 4.07
CA HIS A 36 32.90 -17.00 3.41
C HIS A 36 32.71 -15.92 4.48
N PRO A 37 33.30 -14.72 4.33
CA PRO A 37 32.95 -13.62 5.21
C PRO A 37 31.51 -13.24 4.88
N GLU A 38 30.57 -13.61 5.74
CA GLU A 38 29.23 -13.06 5.73
C GLU A 38 29.35 -11.56 5.93
N GLN A 39 29.13 -10.86 4.83
CA GLN A 39 29.23 -9.43 4.68
C GLN A 39 28.06 -8.79 5.44
N ASP A 40 28.40 -7.75 6.21
CA ASP A 40 27.58 -6.89 7.06
C ASP A 40 26.50 -6.08 6.29
N GLY A 41 25.74 -6.74 5.42
CA GLY A 41 24.66 -6.14 4.61
C GLY A 41 23.25 -6.48 5.12
N ASN A 42 23.14 -7.44 6.05
CA ASN A 42 21.85 -7.87 6.60
C ASN A 42 21.39 -6.98 7.78
N SER A 43 22.29 -6.19 8.36
CA SER A 43 22.03 -5.27 9.48
C SER A 43 21.28 -4.01 9.02
N SER A 44 21.66 -3.44 7.87
CA SER A 44 20.98 -2.28 7.26
C SER A 44 19.60 -2.62 6.72
N LEU A 45 19.43 -3.82 6.15
CA LEU A 45 18.14 -4.32 5.66
C LEU A 45 17.18 -4.60 6.81
N LYS A 46 17.65 -5.22 7.90
CA LYS A 46 16.83 -5.46 9.11
C LYS A 46 16.41 -4.17 9.83
N TRP A 47 17.23 -3.13 9.81
CA TRP A 47 16.84 -1.82 10.36
C TRP A 47 15.79 -1.13 9.47
N LEU A 48 15.90 -1.25 8.16
CA LEU A 48 14.86 -0.80 7.21
C LEU A 48 13.56 -1.60 7.38
N GLU A 49 13.65 -2.91 7.53
CA GLU A 49 12.52 -3.79 7.83
C GLU A 49 11.89 -3.45 9.17
N SER A 50 12.68 -3.21 10.23
CA SER A 50 12.19 -2.79 11.54
C SER A 50 11.52 -1.40 11.52
N LEU A 51 11.99 -0.48 10.65
CA LEU A 51 11.30 0.79 10.38
C LEU A 51 9.99 0.60 9.61
N LEU A 52 9.89 -0.40 8.75
CA LEU A 52 8.70 -0.73 7.98
C LEU A 52 7.69 -1.56 8.78
N GLU A 53 8.14 -2.39 9.73
CA GLU A 53 7.37 -3.39 10.46
C GLU A 53 6.73 -2.86 11.75
N ASN A 54 7.27 -1.80 12.37
CA ASN A 54 6.61 -1.07 13.45
C ASN A 54 5.51 -0.12 12.93
N GLN A 55 4.62 -0.64 12.09
CA GLN A 55 3.62 0.15 11.38
C GLN A 55 2.29 0.33 12.14
N ASP A 56 2.34 0.47 13.46
CA ASP A 56 1.40 1.32 14.20
C ASP A 56 1.74 2.81 13.93
N CYS A 57 1.87 3.14 12.64
CA CYS A 57 2.01 4.50 12.19
C CYS A 57 0.61 5.10 12.22
N SER A 58 0.21 5.56 13.41
CA SER A 58 -1.02 6.33 13.59
C SER A 58 -1.06 7.42 12.52
N PHE A 59 -2.22 7.64 11.91
CA PHE A 59 -2.45 8.66 10.87
C PHE A 59 -1.84 10.03 11.24
N LYS A 60 -1.82 10.36 12.54
CA LYS A 60 -1.16 11.55 13.09
C LYS A 60 0.34 11.61 12.80
N LYS A 61 1.06 10.49 12.92
CA LYS A 61 2.50 10.40 12.64
C LYS A 61 2.78 10.61 11.16
N VAL A 62 2.01 9.98 10.27
CA VAL A 62 2.15 10.14 8.81
C VAL A 62 1.95 11.61 8.41
N PHE A 63 0.90 12.24 8.92
CA PHE A 63 0.63 13.66 8.67
C PHE A 63 1.75 14.56 9.22
N LEU A 64 2.29 14.25 10.40
CA LEU A 64 3.40 14.99 11.00
C LEU A 64 4.69 14.85 10.16
N VAL A 65 5.01 13.64 9.68
CA VAL A 65 6.15 13.42 8.77
C VAL A 65 5.96 14.18 7.46
N LEU A 66 4.76 14.16 6.87
CA LEU A 66 4.44 14.94 5.67
C LEU A 66 4.63 16.45 5.91
N ALA A 67 4.11 16.97 7.03
CA ALA A 67 4.25 18.38 7.38
C ALA A 67 5.72 18.77 7.58
N MET A 68 6.54 17.92 8.23
CA MET A 68 7.98 18.15 8.37
C MET A 68 8.69 18.12 7.02
N TYR A 69 8.39 17.15 6.16
CA TYR A 69 8.96 17.04 4.83
C TYR A 69 8.65 18.27 3.96
N LEU A 70 7.37 18.70 3.93
CA LEU A 70 6.96 19.92 3.21
C LEU A 70 7.58 21.17 3.83
N GLY A 71 7.70 21.24 5.16
CA GLY A 71 8.35 22.34 5.87
C GLY A 71 9.83 22.47 5.53
N VAL A 72 10.57 21.36 5.53
CA VAL A 72 11.99 21.31 5.12
C VAL A 72 12.13 21.67 3.66
N GLY A 73 11.33 21.10 2.76
CA GLY A 73 11.33 21.45 1.34
C GLY A 73 11.08 22.94 1.12
N THR A 74 10.05 23.49 1.76
CA THR A 74 9.71 24.91 1.68
C THR A 74 10.86 25.79 2.17
N LEU A 75 11.48 25.45 3.31
CA LEU A 75 12.62 26.20 3.84
C LEU A 75 13.79 26.16 2.86
N CYS A 76 14.17 24.98 2.38
CA CYS A 76 15.25 24.80 1.41
C CYS A 76 15.00 25.60 0.13
N PHE A 77 13.84 25.44 -0.51
CA PHE A 77 13.51 26.13 -1.77
C PHE A 77 13.27 27.62 -1.60
N SER A 78 12.83 28.08 -0.43
CA SER A 78 12.75 29.50 -0.11
C SER A 78 14.15 30.14 -0.05
N LEU A 79 15.13 29.46 0.55
CA LEU A 79 16.52 29.94 0.62
C LEU A 79 17.21 30.01 -0.75
N ILE A 80 16.90 29.08 -1.66
CA ILE A 80 17.43 29.05 -3.03
C ILE A 80 16.46 29.63 -4.07
N MET A 81 15.42 30.37 -3.64
CA MET A 81 14.39 30.92 -4.53
C MET A 81 14.96 31.90 -5.56
N ASN A 82 16.11 32.51 -5.28
CA ASN A 82 16.86 33.32 -6.25
C ASN A 82 17.46 32.50 -7.40
N GLN A 83 17.67 31.19 -7.22
CA GLN A 83 18.19 30.25 -8.22
C GLN A 83 17.11 29.50 -9.02
N ILE A 84 15.84 29.78 -8.72
CA ILE A 84 14.67 29.24 -9.43
C ILE A 84 14.19 30.32 -10.39
N GLU A 85 14.01 30.00 -11.67
CA GLU A 85 13.38 30.93 -12.63
C GLU A 85 11.92 30.52 -12.87
N GLY A 86 11.12 31.45 -13.38
CA GLY A 86 9.70 31.23 -13.64
C GLY A 86 8.82 32.39 -13.21
N LYS A 87 7.50 32.20 -13.33
CA LYS A 87 6.50 33.18 -12.88
C LYS A 87 6.43 33.14 -11.36
N LYS A 88 6.92 34.17 -10.67
CA LYS A 88 6.94 34.24 -9.20
C LYS A 88 5.80 35.09 -8.67
N THR A 89 5.26 34.72 -7.52
CA THR A 89 4.21 35.49 -6.82
C THR A 89 4.70 35.93 -5.44
N ASN A 90 5.10 34.97 -4.60
CA ASN A 90 5.57 35.21 -3.25
C ASN A 90 6.53 34.08 -2.86
N GLY A 91 7.74 34.42 -2.42
CA GLY A 91 8.80 33.43 -2.21
C GLY A 91 8.41 32.24 -1.31
N ILE A 92 7.61 32.46 -0.26
CA ILE A 92 7.19 31.35 0.61
C ILE A 92 6.10 30.52 -0.07
N VAL A 93 5.07 31.16 -0.63
CA VAL A 93 3.96 30.45 -1.31
C VAL A 93 4.49 29.65 -2.50
N ASP A 94 5.39 30.24 -3.28
CA ASP A 94 6.03 29.61 -4.43
C ASP A 94 6.89 28.43 -4.01
N ALA A 95 7.59 28.52 -2.87
CA ALA A 95 8.39 27.41 -2.34
C ALA A 95 7.52 26.23 -1.86
N VAL A 96 6.41 26.50 -1.17
CA VAL A 96 5.45 25.45 -0.77
C VAL A 96 4.81 24.82 -2.00
N TYR A 97 4.36 25.64 -2.95
CA TYR A 97 3.77 25.20 -4.21
C TYR A 97 4.75 24.33 -5.00
N PHE A 98 5.98 24.78 -5.20
CA PHE A 98 7.03 24.01 -5.87
C PHE A 98 7.32 22.68 -5.15
N SER A 99 7.37 22.70 -3.81
CA SER A 99 7.56 21.49 -2.99
C SER A 99 6.46 20.46 -3.24
N VAL A 100 5.19 20.89 -3.21
CA VAL A 100 4.04 20.01 -3.46
C VAL A 100 4.04 19.49 -4.90
N VAL A 101 4.18 20.37 -5.90
CA VAL A 101 4.16 20.00 -7.32
C VAL A 101 5.29 19.01 -7.65
N THR A 102 6.45 19.19 -7.03
CA THR A 102 7.61 18.29 -7.18
C THR A 102 7.39 16.95 -6.47
N MET A 103 6.91 16.95 -5.23
CA MET A 103 6.65 15.73 -4.45
C MET A 103 5.56 14.86 -5.08
N THR A 104 4.52 15.50 -5.61
CA THR A 104 3.37 14.83 -6.25
C THR A 104 3.61 14.48 -7.71
N THR A 105 4.84 14.69 -8.20
CA THR A 105 5.28 14.40 -9.58
C THR A 105 4.43 15.05 -10.67
N VAL A 106 3.69 16.11 -10.36
CA VAL A 106 2.93 16.88 -11.35
C VAL A 106 3.89 17.66 -12.24
N GLY A 107 4.79 18.44 -11.64
CA GLY A 107 5.92 19.04 -12.34
C GLY A 107 5.59 19.97 -13.52
N TYR A 108 4.72 20.98 -13.35
CA TYR A 108 4.35 21.91 -14.43
C TYR A 108 5.53 22.62 -15.12
N GLY A 109 6.68 22.75 -14.46
CA GLY A 109 7.82 23.49 -15.04
C GLY A 109 7.60 25.01 -15.15
N ASP A 110 6.60 25.56 -14.46
CA ASP A 110 6.38 27.00 -14.32
C ASP A 110 7.39 27.66 -13.36
N LEU A 111 7.97 26.84 -12.48
CA LEU A 111 9.11 27.14 -11.62
C LEU A 111 10.17 26.05 -11.82
N VAL A 112 11.38 26.42 -12.23
CA VAL A 112 12.43 25.45 -12.56
C VAL A 112 13.75 25.85 -11.90
N PRO A 113 14.49 24.91 -11.29
CA PRO A 113 15.84 25.18 -10.79
C PRO A 113 16.84 25.29 -11.95
N HIS A 114 17.51 26.43 -12.10
CA HIS A 114 18.48 26.63 -13.20
C HIS A 114 19.93 26.29 -12.80
N THR A 115 20.30 26.45 -11.53
CA THR A 115 21.66 26.17 -11.07
C THR A 115 21.92 24.70 -10.78
N THR A 116 23.19 24.29 -10.89
CA THR A 116 23.65 22.93 -10.58
C THR A 116 23.27 22.51 -9.15
N LEU A 117 23.46 23.41 -8.17
CA LEU A 117 23.10 23.13 -6.77
C LEU A 117 21.59 22.92 -6.60
N ALA A 118 20.76 23.80 -7.18
CA ALA A 118 19.32 23.70 -7.07
C ALA A 118 18.80 22.40 -7.74
N LYS A 119 19.35 22.02 -8.89
CA LYS A 119 19.01 20.77 -9.58
C LYS A 119 19.36 19.54 -8.72
N LEU A 120 20.56 19.49 -8.14
CA LEU A 120 20.97 18.37 -7.28
C LEU A 120 20.09 18.25 -6.03
N LEU A 121 19.76 19.37 -5.39
CA LEU A 121 18.84 19.39 -4.24
C LEU A 121 17.44 18.91 -4.63
N SER A 122 16.92 19.36 -5.76
CA SER A 122 15.64 18.89 -6.29
C SER A 122 15.65 17.39 -6.56
N CYS A 123 16.73 16.82 -7.10
CA CYS A 123 16.83 15.37 -7.31
C CYS A 123 16.68 14.58 -5.99
N VAL A 124 17.42 14.95 -4.95
CA VAL A 124 17.33 14.30 -3.63
C VAL A 124 15.93 14.44 -3.04
N TYR A 125 15.34 15.63 -3.17
CA TYR A 125 13.99 15.92 -2.69
C TYR A 125 12.94 15.04 -3.39
N VAL A 126 12.99 14.91 -4.73
CA VAL A 126 12.04 14.08 -5.50
C VAL A 126 12.03 12.63 -5.04
N PHE A 127 13.20 12.01 -4.85
CA PHE A 127 13.27 10.61 -4.40
C PHE A 127 12.68 10.42 -2.99
N ALA A 128 13.00 11.32 -2.07
CA ALA A 128 12.42 11.29 -0.73
C ALA A 128 10.89 11.49 -0.76
N GLY A 129 10.42 12.40 -1.60
CA GLY A 129 8.99 12.68 -1.80
C GLY A 129 8.22 11.50 -2.37
N MET A 130 8.76 10.81 -3.38
CA MET A 130 8.14 9.62 -3.95
C MET A 130 8.02 8.49 -2.92
N ALA A 131 9.07 8.24 -2.14
CA ALA A 131 9.03 7.24 -1.06
C ALA A 131 7.95 7.57 -0.02
N LEU A 132 7.87 8.85 0.38
CA LEU A 132 6.85 9.32 1.33
C LEU A 132 5.43 9.22 0.75
N GLY A 133 5.24 9.56 -0.53
CA GLY A 133 3.97 9.43 -1.23
C GLY A 133 3.44 8.00 -1.22
N GLY A 134 4.32 7.01 -1.43
CA GLY A 134 3.98 5.59 -1.31
C GLY A 134 3.50 5.20 0.09
N ILE A 135 4.20 5.65 1.14
CA ILE A 135 3.81 5.37 2.53
C ILE A 135 2.43 5.99 2.85
N ILE A 136 2.19 7.22 2.42
CA ILE A 136 0.91 7.91 2.61
C ILE A 136 -0.21 7.14 1.91
N LEU A 137 0.03 6.71 0.67
CA LEU A 137 -0.94 5.96 -0.11
C LEU A 137 -1.32 4.63 0.56
N SER A 138 -0.32 3.85 1.01
CA SER A 138 -0.55 2.59 1.72
C SER A 138 -1.40 2.82 2.97
N LYS A 139 -1.04 3.80 3.81
CA LYS A 139 -1.81 4.09 5.03
C LYS A 139 -3.20 4.65 4.77
N ALA A 140 -3.37 5.42 3.70
CA ALA A 140 -4.69 5.91 3.30
C ALA A 140 -5.60 4.77 2.81
N ALA A 141 -5.05 3.77 2.11
CA ALA A 141 -5.77 2.56 1.73
C ALA A 141 -6.16 1.74 2.97
N ASP A 142 -5.23 1.49 3.90
CA ASP A 142 -5.49 0.75 5.15
C ASP A 142 -6.61 1.40 5.97
N TYR A 143 -6.60 2.73 6.12
CA TYR A 143 -7.63 3.45 6.87
C TYR A 143 -9.04 3.27 6.28
N ILE A 144 -9.15 3.28 4.95
CA ILE A 144 -10.44 3.06 4.27
C ILE A 144 -10.91 1.62 4.49
N VAL A 145 -9.99 0.65 4.47
CA VAL A 145 -10.29 -0.77 4.73
C VAL A 145 -10.79 -0.97 6.16
N GLU A 146 -10.10 -0.42 7.15
CA GLU A 146 -10.42 -0.56 8.59
C GLU A 146 -11.79 0.05 8.92
N LYS A 147 -12.13 1.20 8.32
CA LYS A 147 -13.45 1.83 8.52
C LYS A 147 -14.60 1.02 7.93
N GLN A 148 -14.36 0.32 6.82
CA GLN A 148 -15.37 -0.57 6.25
C GLN A 148 -15.59 -1.82 7.10
N GLU A 149 -14.53 -2.36 7.73
CA GLU A 149 -14.63 -3.52 8.62
C GLU A 149 -15.39 -3.21 9.91
N ILE A 150 -15.16 -2.05 10.53
CA ILE A 150 -15.87 -1.66 11.77
C ILE A 150 -17.37 -1.42 11.52
N LEU A 151 -17.73 -0.83 10.36
CA LEU A 151 -19.14 -0.63 9.99
C LEU A 151 -19.83 -1.97 9.70
N LEU A 152 -19.12 -2.89 9.04
CA LEU A 152 -19.60 -4.25 8.80
C LEU A 152 -19.79 -5.01 10.12
N VAL A 153 -18.79 -5.00 11.01
CA VAL A 153 -18.86 -5.67 12.32
C VAL A 153 -19.96 -5.10 13.22
N ARG A 154 -20.21 -3.78 13.18
CA ARG A 154 -21.33 -3.16 13.90
C ARG A 154 -22.69 -3.53 13.31
N ALA A 155 -22.79 -3.72 12.00
CA ALA A 155 -23.99 -4.27 11.37
C ALA A 155 -24.20 -5.75 11.77
N MET A 156 -23.12 -6.54 11.97
CA MET A 156 -23.20 -7.93 12.42
C MET A 156 -23.80 -8.10 13.82
N HIS A 157 -23.53 -7.16 14.73
CA HIS A 157 -24.07 -7.22 16.10
C HIS A 157 -25.53 -6.75 16.23
N MET A 158 -26.14 -6.22 15.15
CA MET A 158 -27.45 -5.59 15.19
C MET A 158 -28.64 -6.47 14.75
N ASN A 159 -28.48 -7.72 14.30
CA ASN A 159 -29.66 -8.57 14.05
C ASN A 159 -29.45 -10.09 14.05
N GLU A 160 -30.51 -10.78 14.49
CA GLU A 160 -30.73 -12.22 14.59
C GLU A 160 -30.42 -13.03 13.32
N GLU A 161 -30.08 -14.31 13.54
CA GLU A 161 -29.40 -15.24 12.65
C GLU A 161 -30.07 -15.52 11.29
N THR A 162 -29.24 -15.95 10.32
CA THR A 162 -29.53 -16.55 8.99
C THR A 162 -29.68 -15.60 7.79
N CYS A 163 -30.39 -14.47 7.88
CA CYS A 163 -30.53 -13.52 6.74
C CYS A 163 -29.26 -12.66 6.54
N LEU A 164 -28.51 -12.47 7.63
CA LEU A 164 -27.36 -11.59 7.66
C LEU A 164 -26.13 -12.20 6.98
N SER A 165 -25.93 -13.52 7.00
CA SER A 165 -24.77 -14.17 6.35
C SER A 165 -24.81 -14.03 4.83
N GLU A 166 -26.00 -14.10 4.21
CA GLU A 166 -26.16 -13.86 2.76
C GLU A 166 -25.89 -12.38 2.41
N ILE A 167 -26.38 -11.45 3.23
CA ILE A 167 -26.09 -10.01 3.07
C ILE A 167 -24.60 -9.71 3.30
N LEU A 168 -23.95 -10.39 4.23
CA LEU A 168 -22.51 -10.23 4.50
C LEU A 168 -21.66 -10.77 3.36
N GLU A 169 -21.99 -11.94 2.80
CA GLU A 169 -21.32 -12.43 1.59
C GLU A 169 -21.52 -11.48 0.41
N GLU A 170 -22.71 -10.89 0.26
CA GLU A 170 -22.99 -9.90 -0.78
C GLU A 170 -22.22 -8.58 -0.56
N VAL A 171 -22.14 -8.10 0.69
CA VAL A 171 -21.39 -6.88 1.04
C VAL A 171 -19.88 -7.12 0.90
N GLU A 172 -19.36 -8.27 1.32
CA GLU A 172 -17.95 -8.64 1.19
C GLU A 172 -17.56 -8.79 -0.28
N THR A 173 -18.42 -9.42 -1.09
CA THR A 173 -18.19 -9.53 -2.53
C THR A 173 -18.32 -8.22 -3.29
N HIS A 174 -18.99 -7.20 -2.74
CA HIS A 174 -19.15 -5.87 -3.34
C HIS A 174 -18.30 -4.77 -2.70
N LYS A 175 -17.58 -5.05 -1.60
CA LYS A 175 -16.73 -4.09 -0.87
C LYS A 175 -15.76 -3.37 -1.80
N VAL A 176 -15.07 -4.12 -2.66
CA VAL A 176 -14.09 -3.58 -3.61
C VAL A 176 -14.77 -2.69 -4.67
N LYS A 177 -15.98 -3.04 -5.12
CA LYS A 177 -16.76 -2.22 -6.06
C LYS A 177 -17.18 -0.88 -5.45
N TYR A 178 -17.61 -0.88 -4.19
CA TYR A 178 -17.97 0.36 -3.49
C TYR A 178 -16.76 1.25 -3.22
N LYS A 179 -15.60 0.68 -2.83
CA LYS A 179 -14.34 1.44 -2.70
C LYS A 179 -13.97 2.14 -4.01
N PHE A 180 -14.00 1.39 -5.11
CA PHE A 180 -13.72 1.90 -6.45
C PHE A 180 -14.72 3.01 -6.84
N LEU A 181 -16.02 2.77 -6.63
CA LEU A 181 -17.06 3.75 -6.95
C LEU A 181 -16.90 5.04 -6.13
N LEU A 182 -16.58 4.93 -4.84
CA LEU A 182 -16.34 6.09 -3.96
C LEU A 182 -15.12 6.89 -4.42
N ALA A 183 -14.02 6.23 -4.78
CA ALA A 183 -12.83 6.89 -5.34
C ALA A 183 -13.14 7.58 -6.69
N LEU A 184 -13.94 6.93 -7.55
CA LEU A 184 -14.36 7.51 -8.83
C LEU A 184 -15.23 8.77 -8.65
N ILE A 185 -16.19 8.74 -7.72
CA ILE A 185 -17.04 9.89 -7.39
C ILE A 185 -16.19 11.04 -6.84
N LEU A 186 -15.27 10.75 -5.91
CA LEU A 186 -14.38 11.75 -5.33
C LEU A 186 -13.46 12.37 -6.38
N LEU A 187 -12.95 11.57 -7.32
CA LEU A 187 -12.13 12.03 -8.45
C LEU A 187 -12.92 12.99 -9.34
N PHE A 188 -14.17 12.66 -9.68
CA PHE A 188 -15.04 13.52 -10.47
C PHE A 188 -15.36 14.84 -9.75
N LEU A 189 -15.62 14.78 -8.43
CA LEU A 189 -15.82 15.98 -7.61
C LEU A 189 -14.58 16.89 -7.64
N LEU A 190 -13.38 16.33 -7.50
CA LEU A 190 -12.13 17.09 -7.56
C LEU A 190 -11.91 17.75 -8.92
N ILE A 191 -12.28 17.07 -10.02
CA ILE A 191 -12.25 17.64 -11.38
C ILE A 191 -13.19 18.85 -11.48
N ILE A 192 -14.44 18.72 -11.00
CA ILE A 192 -15.41 19.82 -11.03
C ILE A 192 -14.91 21.01 -10.19
N VAL A 193 -14.49 20.75 -8.95
CA VAL A 193 -14.00 21.80 -8.03
C VAL A 193 -12.80 22.52 -8.62
N GLY A 194 -11.84 21.79 -9.18
CA GLY A 194 -10.66 22.37 -9.83
C GLY A 194 -11.03 23.22 -11.04
N THR A 195 -11.94 22.74 -11.89
CA THR A 195 -12.33 23.43 -13.13
C THR A 195 -13.06 24.74 -12.81
N ILE A 196 -14.01 24.69 -11.86
CA ILE A 196 -14.73 25.89 -11.40
C ILE A 196 -13.74 26.89 -10.78
N PHE A 197 -12.79 26.42 -9.97
CA PHE A 197 -11.81 27.29 -9.35
C PHE A 197 -10.92 28.00 -10.39
N LEU A 198 -10.36 27.27 -11.35
CA LEU A 198 -9.52 27.86 -12.40
C LEU A 198 -10.29 28.84 -13.29
N TYR A 199 -11.53 28.51 -13.65
CA TYR A 199 -12.40 29.39 -14.43
C TYR A 199 -12.69 30.71 -13.69
N LEU A 200 -12.96 30.66 -12.38
CA LEU A 200 -13.34 31.84 -11.60
C LEU A 200 -12.14 32.67 -11.10
N VAL A 201 -11.02 32.04 -10.75
CA VAL A 201 -9.89 32.69 -10.05
C VAL A 201 -8.73 32.99 -11.00
N GLU A 202 -8.38 32.05 -11.88
CA GLU A 202 -7.30 32.22 -12.86
C GLU A 202 -7.81 32.79 -14.20
N SER A 203 -9.13 32.96 -14.34
CA SER A 203 -9.79 33.49 -15.55
C SER A 203 -9.52 32.67 -16.82
N PHE A 204 -9.34 31.36 -16.67
CA PHE A 204 -9.15 30.45 -17.80
C PHE A 204 -10.46 30.21 -18.56
N GLU A 205 -10.37 29.92 -19.86
CA GLU A 205 -11.51 29.39 -20.58
C GLU A 205 -11.91 28.02 -20.01
N PHE A 206 -13.18 27.64 -20.16
CA PHE A 206 -13.70 26.40 -19.56
C PHE A 206 -12.92 25.15 -20.01
N VAL A 207 -12.56 25.07 -21.29
CA VAL A 207 -11.85 23.93 -21.86
C VAL A 207 -10.41 23.86 -21.33
N ASP A 208 -9.71 24.99 -21.29
CA ASP A 208 -8.33 25.07 -20.79
C ASP A 208 -8.27 24.80 -19.29
N ALA A 209 -9.26 25.29 -18.52
CA ALA A 209 -9.43 24.97 -17.11
C ALA A 209 -9.63 23.47 -16.89
N PHE A 210 -10.52 22.83 -17.65
CA PHE A 210 -10.76 21.40 -17.56
C PHE A 210 -9.52 20.58 -17.97
N TYR A 211 -8.85 21.00 -19.05
CA TYR A 211 -7.62 20.37 -19.54
C TYR A 211 -6.49 20.45 -18.51
N CYS A 212 -6.23 21.64 -17.97
CA CYS A 212 -5.25 21.87 -16.91
C CYS A 212 -5.56 21.01 -15.68
N VAL A 213 -6.83 20.92 -15.27
CA VAL A 213 -7.25 20.06 -14.16
C VAL A 213 -6.99 18.59 -14.42
N CYS A 214 -7.36 18.09 -15.60
CA CYS A 214 -7.11 16.71 -15.99
C CYS A 214 -5.61 16.40 -16.01
N SER A 215 -4.79 17.27 -16.63
CA SER A 215 -3.34 17.07 -16.69
C SER A 215 -2.67 17.15 -15.31
N SER A 216 -3.22 17.96 -14.41
CA SER A 216 -2.75 18.09 -13.04
C SER A 216 -3.05 16.86 -12.18
N ILE A 217 -4.31 16.41 -12.18
CA ILE A 217 -4.73 15.27 -11.35
C ILE A 217 -4.01 14.01 -11.81
N THR A 218 -3.88 13.81 -13.13
CA THR A 218 -3.15 12.67 -13.74
C THR A 218 -1.64 12.76 -13.63
N THR A 219 -1.12 13.77 -12.95
CA THR A 219 0.31 14.03 -12.78
C THR A 219 1.07 14.08 -14.12
N LEU A 220 0.40 14.49 -15.21
CA LEU A 220 1.04 14.75 -16.50
C LEU A 220 1.75 16.10 -16.48
N GLY A 221 1.05 17.13 -16.00
CA GLY A 221 1.58 18.48 -15.78
C GLY A 221 2.36 19.06 -16.96
N TYR A 222 1.75 19.14 -18.15
CA TYR A 222 2.43 19.64 -19.36
C TYR A 222 3.02 21.05 -19.23
N GLY A 223 2.45 21.89 -18.36
CA GLY A 223 3.03 23.19 -18.03
C GLY A 223 2.67 24.32 -18.98
N ASP A 224 1.82 24.06 -19.96
CA ASP A 224 1.26 25.06 -20.87
C ASP A 224 0.41 26.08 -20.10
N ASP A 225 -0.44 25.60 -19.19
CA ASP A 225 -1.21 26.40 -18.25
C ASP A 225 -1.00 25.93 -16.80
N SER A 226 -0.85 26.89 -15.89
CA SER A 226 -0.57 26.62 -14.46
C SER A 226 -1.05 27.75 -13.55
N PHE A 227 -1.14 27.44 -12.25
CA PHE A 227 -1.57 28.36 -11.21
C PHE A 227 -0.62 29.55 -11.07
N SER A 228 -1.01 30.69 -11.65
CA SER A 228 -0.18 31.88 -11.74
C SER A 228 -0.55 32.92 -10.69
N THR A 229 -1.79 32.90 -10.16
CA THR A 229 -2.18 33.81 -9.08
C THR A 229 -1.72 33.31 -7.71
N ARG A 230 -1.53 34.25 -6.77
CA ARG A 230 -1.20 33.92 -5.38
C ARG A 230 -2.28 33.03 -4.74
N ALA A 231 -3.55 33.31 -5.02
CA ALA A 231 -4.67 32.53 -4.51
C ALA A 231 -4.69 31.12 -5.12
N GLY A 232 -4.45 31.02 -6.43
CA GLY A 232 -4.37 29.74 -7.12
C GLY A 232 -3.24 28.86 -6.63
N ARG A 233 -2.07 29.41 -6.35
CA ARG A 233 -0.96 28.62 -5.76
C ARG A 233 -1.29 28.06 -4.39
N VAL A 234 -1.96 28.84 -3.53
CA VAL A 234 -2.42 28.35 -2.21
C VAL A 234 -3.46 27.25 -2.38
N PHE A 235 -4.43 27.42 -3.29
CA PHE A 235 -5.40 26.38 -3.61
C PHE A 235 -4.73 25.11 -4.12
N ALA A 236 -3.80 25.24 -5.07
CA ALA A 236 -3.08 24.14 -5.69
C ALA A 236 -2.32 23.29 -4.66
N VAL A 237 -1.71 23.90 -3.65
CA VAL A 237 -1.02 23.18 -2.56
C VAL A 237 -1.92 22.12 -1.92
N PHE A 238 -3.15 22.47 -1.53
CA PHE A 238 -4.05 21.52 -0.89
C PHE A 238 -4.76 20.62 -1.89
N TRP A 239 -5.16 21.18 -3.02
CA TRP A 239 -5.94 20.49 -4.04
C TRP A 239 -5.11 19.41 -4.76
N ILE A 240 -3.86 19.71 -5.15
CA ILE A 240 -2.95 18.74 -5.80
C ILE A 240 -2.61 17.59 -4.84
N LEU A 241 -2.32 17.88 -3.57
CA LEU A 241 -2.07 16.82 -2.57
C LEU A 241 -3.29 15.90 -2.43
N SER A 242 -4.49 16.48 -2.35
CA SER A 242 -5.72 15.69 -2.20
C SER A 242 -6.04 14.88 -3.46
N SER A 243 -5.82 15.46 -4.65
CA SER A 243 -6.16 14.83 -5.92
C SER A 243 -5.20 13.72 -6.30
N THR A 244 -3.90 13.88 -6.05
CA THR A 244 -2.90 12.84 -6.29
C THR A 244 -3.12 11.62 -5.40
N ILE A 245 -3.47 11.81 -4.12
CA ILE A 245 -3.87 10.71 -3.23
C ILE A 245 -5.13 10.01 -3.76
N CYS A 246 -6.14 10.78 -4.17
CA CYS A 246 -7.39 10.23 -4.70
C CYS A 246 -7.17 9.43 -5.99
N LEU A 247 -6.33 9.93 -6.91
CA LEU A 247 -6.01 9.22 -8.15
C LEU A 247 -5.23 7.93 -7.88
N ALA A 248 -4.25 7.98 -6.98
CA ALA A 248 -3.48 6.81 -6.61
C ALA A 248 -4.38 5.73 -5.97
N GLN A 249 -5.34 6.12 -5.13
CA GLN A 249 -6.35 5.20 -4.59
C GLN A 249 -7.25 4.62 -5.67
N PHE A 250 -7.68 5.43 -6.65
CA PHE A 250 -8.46 4.95 -7.78
C PHE A 250 -7.73 3.83 -8.52
N PHE A 251 -6.43 4.00 -8.82
CA PHE A 251 -5.64 2.95 -9.48
C PHE A 251 -5.45 1.71 -8.61
N LEU A 252 -5.24 1.87 -7.30
CA LEU A 252 -5.15 0.74 -6.37
C LEU A 252 -6.45 -0.08 -6.35
N TYR A 253 -7.62 0.58 -6.23
CA TYR A 253 -8.90 -0.12 -6.24
C TYR A 253 -9.25 -0.70 -7.60
N LEU A 254 -8.83 -0.06 -8.71
CA LEU A 254 -8.96 -0.63 -10.03
C LEU A 254 -8.13 -1.93 -10.16
N ALA A 255 -6.91 -1.94 -9.62
CA ALA A 255 -6.05 -3.12 -9.59
C ALA A 255 -6.62 -4.22 -8.67
N GLU A 256 -7.18 -3.85 -7.51
CA GLU A 256 -7.88 -4.76 -6.59
C GLU A 256 -9.09 -5.41 -7.30
N LEU A 257 -9.94 -4.61 -7.96
CA LEU A 257 -11.08 -5.10 -8.75
C LEU A 257 -10.67 -6.07 -9.86
N TYR A 258 -9.61 -5.72 -10.61
CA TYR A 258 -9.12 -6.56 -11.69
C TYR A 258 -8.58 -7.89 -11.17
N THR A 259 -7.81 -7.84 -10.07
CA THR A 259 -7.21 -9.01 -9.43
C THR A 259 -8.27 -9.93 -8.86
N GLU A 260 -9.26 -9.38 -8.17
CA GLU A 260 -10.36 -10.14 -7.57
C GLU A 260 -11.21 -10.84 -8.64
N LYS A 261 -11.55 -10.14 -9.73
CA LYS A 261 -12.27 -10.75 -10.85
C LYS A 261 -11.49 -11.91 -11.46
N ARG A 262 -10.17 -11.76 -11.61
CA ARG A 262 -9.27 -12.81 -12.13
C ARG A 262 -9.20 -14.01 -11.18
N GLN A 263 -9.05 -13.78 -9.87
CA GLN A 263 -9.03 -14.84 -8.86
C GLN A 263 -10.34 -15.64 -8.84
N ARG A 264 -11.49 -14.96 -8.83
CA ARG A 264 -12.80 -15.64 -8.85
C ARG A 264 -13.01 -16.48 -10.12
N LEU A 265 -12.52 -16.01 -11.28
CA LEU A 265 -12.59 -16.77 -12.53
C LEU A 265 -11.69 -18.01 -12.51
N LEU A 266 -10.49 -17.91 -11.92
CA LEU A 266 -9.60 -19.06 -11.74
C LEU A 266 -10.21 -20.10 -10.80
N VAL A 267 -10.74 -19.67 -9.66
CA VAL A 267 -11.43 -20.56 -8.71
C VAL A 267 -12.61 -21.26 -9.38
N LYS A 268 -13.46 -20.52 -10.10
CA LYS A 268 -14.59 -21.12 -10.85
C LYS A 268 -14.12 -22.11 -11.93
N ARG A 269 -13.02 -21.82 -12.62
CA ARG A 269 -12.45 -22.74 -13.62
C ARG A 269 -11.92 -24.02 -12.99
N VAL A 270 -11.27 -23.91 -11.83
CA VAL A 270 -10.75 -25.07 -11.08
C VAL A 270 -11.91 -25.91 -10.54
N LEU A 271 -12.93 -25.29 -9.95
CA LEU A 271 -14.11 -25.99 -9.42
C LEU A 271 -14.97 -26.65 -10.52
N ALA A 272 -15.03 -26.04 -11.71
CA ALA A 272 -15.77 -26.60 -12.84
C ALA A 272 -15.02 -27.72 -13.58
N ARG A 273 -13.74 -27.94 -13.29
CA ARG A 273 -12.97 -29.06 -13.83
C ARG A 273 -13.28 -30.31 -12.99
N ASN A 274 -13.61 -31.41 -13.66
CA ASN A 274 -13.74 -32.71 -12.98
C ASN A 274 -12.39 -33.11 -12.36
N VAL A 275 -12.41 -33.55 -11.11
CA VAL A 275 -11.21 -34.08 -10.42
C VAL A 275 -10.67 -35.26 -11.22
N THR A 276 -9.42 -35.17 -11.64
CA THR A 276 -8.74 -36.19 -12.43
C THR A 276 -8.02 -37.17 -11.49
N ALA A 277 -7.79 -38.42 -11.94
CA ALA A 277 -7.04 -39.40 -11.14
C ALA A 277 -5.64 -38.91 -10.74
N SER A 278 -5.00 -38.11 -11.60
CA SER A 278 -3.73 -37.44 -11.30
C SER A 278 -3.83 -36.42 -10.14
N ASP A 279 -4.98 -35.75 -9.98
CA ASP A 279 -5.18 -34.79 -8.88
C ASP A 279 -5.38 -35.53 -7.54
N LEU A 280 -5.88 -36.78 -7.57
CA LEU A 280 -6.00 -37.66 -6.40
C LEU A 280 -4.64 -38.27 -6.00
N GLU A 281 -3.79 -38.62 -6.97
CA GLU A 281 -2.41 -39.04 -6.70
C GLU A 281 -1.54 -37.91 -6.14
N GLU A 282 -1.73 -36.66 -6.61
CA GLU A 282 -1.03 -35.49 -6.04
C GLU A 282 -1.53 -35.12 -4.63
N ALA A 283 -2.77 -35.47 -4.29
CA ALA A 283 -3.33 -35.27 -2.95
C ALA A 283 -2.94 -36.38 -1.95
N ASP A 284 -2.45 -37.54 -2.44
CA ASP A 284 -1.93 -38.67 -1.64
C ASP A 284 -0.51 -38.35 -1.14
N ILE A 285 -0.41 -37.40 -0.20
CA ILE A 285 0.88 -36.92 0.34
C ILE A 285 1.63 -38.04 1.07
N ASP A 286 0.91 -38.98 1.70
CA ASP A 286 1.45 -40.12 2.45
C ASP A 286 1.59 -41.42 1.64
N HIS A 287 1.24 -41.40 0.35
CA HIS A 287 1.39 -42.51 -0.61
C HIS A 287 0.69 -43.80 -0.15
N ASP A 288 -0.40 -43.67 0.60
CA ASP A 288 -1.14 -44.79 1.19
C ASP A 288 -2.30 -45.28 0.28
N LYS A 289 -2.47 -44.64 -0.88
CA LYS A 289 -3.52 -44.88 -1.88
C LYS A 289 -4.92 -44.58 -1.37
N THR A 290 -5.06 -43.81 -0.30
CA THR A 290 -6.34 -43.36 0.22
C THR A 290 -6.35 -41.85 0.44
N VAL A 291 -7.30 -41.17 -0.20
CA VAL A 291 -7.52 -39.73 0.01
C VAL A 291 -8.65 -39.61 1.03
N ARG A 292 -8.30 -39.34 2.31
CA ARG A 292 -9.25 -39.16 3.42
C ARG A 292 -9.54 -37.70 3.71
#